data_AF-A0A2N2AAK5-F1
#
_entry.id   AF-A0A2N2AAK5-F1
#
_cell.length_a   1.000
_cell.length_b   1.000
_cell.length_c   1.000
_cell.angle_alpha   90.00
_cell.angle_beta   90.00
_cell.angle_gamma   90.00
#
_symmetry.space_group_name_H-M   'P 1'
#
loop_
_entity.id
_entity.type
_entity.pdbx_description
1 polymer ?
#
loop_
_entity_poly.entity_id
_entity_poly.type
_entity_poly.pdbx_seq_one_letter_code
_entity_poly.pdbx_strand_id
1 'polypeptide(L)'
;MQNPNLEVLVLAVERLGALADEMVFLGGCATGLLITDPAAPPIRETRDVDAMTNNGRTTVSVFRGPIRAFRLSRLAPNTGRAVSSSPPELIPQ
;
A
#
# COMPACT_ATOMS: atom_id res chain seq x y z
N MET A 1 0.50 -3.75 20.60
CA MET A 1 1.27 -2.85 19.71
C MET A 1 0.29 -2.20 18.75
N GLN A 2 0.31 -0.87 18.61
CA GLN A 2 -0.56 -0.17 17.65
C GLN A 2 0.12 -0.16 16.28
N ASN A 3 -0.57 -0.62 15.23
CA ASN A 3 -0.05 -0.56 13.86
C ASN A 3 -0.57 0.71 13.17
N PRO A 4 0.27 1.75 12.96
CA PRO A 4 -0.16 3.00 12.33
C PRO A 4 -0.52 2.82 10.84
N ASN A 5 -0.09 1.73 10.20
CA ASN A 5 -0.30 1.49 8.78
C ASN A 5 -1.58 0.70 8.50
N LEU A 6 -2.31 0.26 9.53
CA LEU A 6 -3.50 -0.57 9.35
C LEU A 6 -4.63 0.18 8.62
N GLU A 7 -4.87 1.45 8.97
CA GLU A 7 -5.90 2.28 8.33
C GLU A 7 -5.65 2.43 6.82
N VAL A 8 -4.41 2.75 6.44
CA VAL A 8 -4.07 2.95 5.02
C VAL A 8 -4.10 1.65 4.23
N LEU A 9 -3.76 0.51 4.86
CA LEU A 9 -3.89 -0.82 4.26
C LEU A 9 -5.35 -1.21 4.02
N VAL A 10 -6.22 -1.03 5.02
CA VAL A 10 -7.66 -1.31 4.87
C VAL A 10 -8.25 -0.45 3.77
N LEU A 11 -7.94 0.84 3.75
CA LEU A 11 -8.41 1.75 2.71
C LEU A 11 -7.91 1.33 1.32
N ALA A 12 -6.66 0.88 1.19
CA ALA A 12 -6.13 0.37 -0.08
C ALA A 12 -6.93 -0.86 -0.55
N VAL A 13 -7.18 -1.82 0.33
CA VAL A 13 -7.94 -3.04 0.03
C VAL A 13 -9.38 -2.71 -0.38
N GLU A 14 -10.06 -1.84 0.37
CA GLU A 14 -11.43 -1.41 0.05
C GLU A 14 -11.52 -0.75 -1.33
N ARG A 15 -10.52 0.06 -1.70
CA ARG A 15 -10.50 0.75 -3.00
C ARG A 15 -10.11 -0.16 -4.16
N LEU A 16 -9.27 -1.14 -3.91
CA LEU A 16 -8.93 -2.17 -4.90
C LEU A 16 -10.09 -3.13 -5.16
N GLY A 17 -10.95 -3.37 -4.16
CA GLY A 17 -12.04 -4.33 -4.27
C GLY A 17 -11.52 -5.71 -4.64
N ALA A 18 -12.14 -6.36 -5.62
CA ALA A 18 -11.74 -7.70 -6.09
C ALA A 18 -10.29 -7.77 -6.60
N LEU A 19 -9.69 -6.65 -7.02
CA LEU A 19 -8.27 -6.64 -7.42
C LEU A 19 -7.34 -6.93 -6.24
N ALA A 20 -7.76 -6.71 -5.01
CA ALA A 20 -6.96 -7.00 -3.82
C ALA A 20 -6.67 -8.51 -3.68
N ASP A 21 -7.56 -9.37 -4.18
CA ASP A 21 -7.40 -10.83 -4.13
C ASP A 21 -6.25 -11.34 -5.00
N GLU A 22 -5.83 -10.55 -6.00
CA GLU A 22 -4.69 -10.84 -6.87
C GLU A 22 -3.38 -10.17 -6.41
N MET A 23 -3.40 -9.57 -5.21
CA MET A 23 -2.29 -8.77 -4.70
C MET A 23 -1.69 -9.33 -3.42
N VAL A 24 -0.37 -9.18 -3.32
CA VAL A 24 0.38 -9.40 -2.07
C VAL A 24 0.92 -8.06 -1.60
N PHE A 25 0.47 -7.60 -0.43
CA PHE A 25 0.97 -6.38 0.20
C PHE A 25 2.29 -6.64 0.92
N LEU A 26 3.28 -5.76 0.72
CA LEU A 26 4.64 -5.95 1.22
C LEU A 26 5.29 -4.63 1.65
N GLY A 27 6.52 -4.73 2.15
CA GLY A 27 7.29 -3.57 2.61
C GLY A 27 6.83 -3.06 3.98
N GLY A 28 7.17 -1.80 4.28
CA GLY A 28 6.96 -1.21 5.60
C GLY A 28 5.50 -1.13 6.02
N CYS A 29 4.57 -1.00 5.06
CA CYS A 29 3.14 -0.96 5.36
C CYS A 29 2.65 -2.26 5.99
N ALA A 30 3.17 -3.40 5.53
CA ALA A 30 2.77 -4.74 5.99
C ALA A 30 3.58 -5.26 7.17
N THR A 31 4.75 -4.67 7.49
CA THR A 31 5.64 -5.14 8.57
C THR A 31 4.90 -5.29 9.91
N GLY A 32 4.00 -4.36 10.24
CA GLY A 32 3.22 -4.41 11.47
C GLY A 32 2.27 -5.60 11.60
N LEU A 33 1.95 -6.30 10.50
CA LEU A 33 1.13 -7.51 10.49
C LEU A 33 1.95 -8.78 10.81
N LEU A 34 3.28 -8.70 10.70
CA LEU A 34 4.19 -9.85 10.82
C LEU A 34 4.98 -9.86 12.13
N ILE A 35 4.95 -8.76 12.89
CA ILE A 35 5.64 -8.65 14.18
C ILE A 35 4.85 -9.44 15.23
N THR A 36 5.48 -10.49 15.76
CA THR A 36 4.92 -11.33 16.82
C THR A 36 5.64 -11.17 18.17
N ASP A 37 6.87 -10.64 18.16
CA ASP A 37 7.65 -10.37 19.37
C ASP A 37 7.13 -9.09 20.07
N PRO A 38 6.62 -9.18 21.32
CA PRO A 38 6.19 -8.02 22.08
C PRO A 38 7.31 -7.02 22.40
N ALA A 39 8.57 -7.46 22.39
CA ALA A 39 9.75 -6.62 22.63
C ALA A 39 10.29 -5.95 21.36
N ALA A 40 9.69 -6.20 20.20
CA ALA A 40 10.10 -5.59 18.96
C ALA A 40 9.95 -4.05 19.00
N PRO A 41 10.80 -3.31 18.27
CA PRO A 41 10.68 -1.86 18.17
C PRO A 41 9.30 -1.40 17.64
N PRO A 42 8.90 -0.14 17.92
CA PRO A 42 7.67 0.42 17.37
C PRO A 42 7.62 0.39 15.83
N ILE A 43 6.42 0.16 15.28
CA ILE A 43 6.18 0.15 13.84
C ILE A 43 6.31 1.58 13.29
N ARG A 44 7.13 1.75 12.25
CA ARG A 44 7.27 3.03 11.53
C ARG A 44 6.04 3.27 10.64
N GLU A 45 5.51 4.49 10.68
CA GLU A 45 4.46 4.92 9.76
C GLU A 45 4.98 4.99 8.30
N THR A 46 4.17 4.51 7.36
CA THR A 46 4.38 4.64 5.90
C THR A 46 3.32 5.54 5.28
N ARG A 47 3.67 6.14 4.13
CA ARG A 47 2.77 7.04 3.38
C ARG A 47 2.12 6.36 2.18
N ASP A 48 2.56 5.17 1.85
CA ASP A 48 2.26 4.40 0.66
C ASP A 48 2.10 2.91 1.00
N VAL A 49 1.40 2.20 0.12
CA VAL A 49 1.14 0.76 0.22
C VAL A 49 1.79 0.07 -0.97
N ASP A 50 2.82 -0.72 -0.72
CA ASP A 50 3.45 -1.51 -1.78
C ASP A 50 2.71 -2.83 -1.97
N ALA A 51 2.43 -3.16 -3.22
CA ALA A 51 1.84 -4.44 -3.60
C ALA A 51 2.63 -5.12 -4.72
N MET A 52 2.41 -6.41 -4.89
CA MET A 52 2.85 -7.19 -6.04
C MET A 52 1.69 -8.02 -6.56
N THR A 53 1.70 -8.30 -7.85
CA THR A 53 0.73 -9.18 -8.52
C THR A 53 1.49 -10.19 -9.40
N ASN A 54 0.79 -11.19 -9.93
CA ASN A 54 1.37 -12.20 -10.84
C ASN A 54 2.04 -11.58 -12.08
N ASN A 55 1.54 -10.42 -12.54
CA ASN A 55 2.01 -9.71 -13.71
C ASN A 55 3.17 -8.73 -13.44
N GLY A 56 3.78 -8.80 -12.24
CA GLY A 56 4.92 -7.98 -11.84
C GLY A 56 4.66 -7.07 -10.66
N ARG A 57 5.55 -6.10 -10.45
CA ARG A 57 5.48 -5.17 -9.31
C ARG A 57 4.53 -4.00 -9.59
N THR A 58 3.61 -3.77 -8.68
CA THR A 58 2.58 -2.73 -8.79
C THR A 58 2.48 -1.98 -7.47
N THR A 59 2.78 -0.69 -7.45
CA THR A 59 2.63 0.11 -6.22
C THR A 59 1.24 0.73 -6.15
N VAL A 60 0.65 0.67 -4.96
CA VAL A 60 -0.64 1.26 -4.62
C VAL A 60 -0.37 2.49 -3.76
N SER A 61 -0.35 3.67 -4.37
CA SER A 61 -0.13 4.90 -3.64
C SER A 61 -1.45 5.39 -3.06
N VAL A 62 -1.60 5.29 -1.75
CA VAL A 62 -2.70 5.92 -1.00
C VAL A 62 -2.16 7.16 -0.33
N PHE A 63 -2.51 8.34 -0.84
CA PHE A 63 -1.99 9.59 -0.32
C PHE A 63 -2.75 9.99 0.95
N ARG A 64 -2.04 10.09 2.08
CA ARG A 64 -2.56 10.71 3.32
C ARG A 64 -2.42 12.23 3.23
N GLY A 65 -3.48 12.96 3.58
CA GLY A 65 -3.51 14.43 3.53
C GLY A 65 -4.93 14.99 3.59
N PRO A 66 -5.12 16.32 3.44
CA PRO A 66 -6.45 16.94 3.37
C PRO A 66 -7.28 16.42 2.19
N ILE A 67 -6.60 15.90 1.16
CA ILE A 67 -7.20 15.19 0.05
C ILE A 67 -6.65 13.76 0.09
N ARG A 68 -7.52 12.79 0.34
CA ARG A 68 -7.19 11.37 0.21
C ARG A 68 -7.30 11.01 -1.28
N ALA A 69 -6.27 10.39 -1.83
CA ALA A 69 -6.26 9.97 -3.22
C ALA A 69 -5.66 8.56 -3.36
N PHE A 70 -6.17 7.84 -4.36
CA PHE A 70 -5.77 6.49 -4.71
C PHE A 70 -5.14 6.50 -6.11
N ARG A 71 -3.98 5.88 -6.27
CA ARG A 71 -3.36 5.69 -7.59
C ARG A 71 -2.69 4.32 -7.68
N LEU A 72 -3.01 3.60 -8.75
CA LEU A 72 -2.32 2.36 -9.11
C LEU A 72 -1.20 2.68 -10.09
N SER A 73 0.02 2.22 -9.81
CA SER A 73 1.17 2.41 -10.71
C SER A 73 1.89 1.10 -10.96
N ARG A 74 2.07 0.73 -12.24
CA ARG A 74 2.95 -0.38 -12.62
C ARG A 74 4.38 0.10 -12.60
N LEU A 75 5.28 -0.66 -11.97
CA LEU A 75 6.70 -0.32 -11.89
C LEU A 75 7.52 -1.13 -12.89
N ALA A 76 8.58 -0.54 -13.42
CA ALA A 76 9.56 -1.29 -14.19
C ALA A 76 10.26 -2.32 -13.29
N PRO A 77 10.55 -3.54 -13.77
CA PRO A 77 11.05 -4.65 -12.95
C PRO A 77 12.30 -4.34 -12.11
N ASN A 78 13.18 -3.45 -12.59
CA ASN A 78 14.52 -3.27 -12.01
C ASN A 78 14.83 -1.84 -11.54
N THR A 79 13.92 -0.88 -11.71
CA THR A 79 14.20 0.53 -11.36
C THR A 79 13.23 1.10 -10.33
N GLY A 80 12.12 0.42 -10.05
CA GLY A 80 11.05 0.97 -9.22
C GLY A 80 10.38 2.21 -9.82
N ARG A 81 10.70 2.57 -11.07
CA ARG A 81 10.12 3.72 -11.76
C ARG A 81 8.75 3.34 -12.32
N ALA A 82 7.75 4.20 -12.10
CA ALA A 82 6.44 4.02 -12.72
C ALA A 82 6.57 4.02 -14.25
N VAL A 83 6.08 2.95 -14.88
CA VAL A 83 5.98 2.81 -16.35
C VAL A 83 4.57 3.12 -16.85
N SER A 84 3.56 2.93 -16.00
CA SER A 84 2.20 3.40 -16.23
C SER A 84 1.52 3.68 -14.90
N SER A 85 0.57 4.61 -14.89
CA SER A 85 -0.22 4.92 -13.71
C SER A 85 -1.67 5.23 -14.08
N SER A 86 -2.61 4.77 -13.27
CA SER A 86 -3.98 5.26 -13.33
C SER A 86 -4.02 6.76 -13.02
N PRO A 87 -5.03 7.51 -13.52
CA PRO A 87 -5.32 8.82 -12.95
C PRO A 87 -5.55 8.68 -11.43
N PRO A 88 -5.19 9.70 -10.63
CA PRO A 88 -5.48 9.70 -9.20
C PRO A 88 -6.99 9.79 -9.01
N GLU A 89 -7.54 8.87 -8.23
CA GLU A 89 -8.96 8.88 -7.84
C GLU A 89 -9.09 9.48 -6.45
N LEU A 90 -10.05 10.41 -6.28
CA LEU A 90 -10.32 11.00 -4.97
C LEU A 90 -11.06 10.01 -4.09
N ILE A 91 -10.60 9.87 -2.86
CA ILE A 91 -11.24 9.08 -1.82
C ILE A 91 -12.13 10.04 -1.01
N PRO A 92 -13.48 9.90 -1.04
CA PRO A 92 -14.36 10.62 -0.13
C PRO A 92 -13.92 10.47 1.33
N GLN A 93 -13.99 11.57 2.08
CA GLN A 93 -13.65 11.61 3.51
C GLN A 93 -14.74 10.94 4.36
#